data_AF-A0A3C0P1Z5-F1
#
_entry.id   AF-A0A3C0P1Z5-F1
#
_cell.length_a   1.000
_cell.length_b   1.000
_cell.length_c   1.000
_cell.angle_alpha   90.00
_cell.angle_beta   90.00
_cell.angle_gamma   90.00
#
_symmetry.space_group_name_H-M   'P 1'
#
loop_
_entity.id
_entity.type
_entity.pdbx_description
1 polymer ?
#
loop_
_entity_poly.entity_id
_entity_poly.type
_entity_poly.pdbx_seq_one_letter_code
_entity_poly.pdbx_strand_id
1 'polypeptide(L)'
;MPVLSCFKYVKRILRCCAAGVLLAVVFVFLTCLPAWGAEKENVYVGDSRTVGMHSAVTGLWFDDMNIREDTGVWVAKCGRASTWFKEVGAPQAQKYLNEGNKNLIILMGCNDMPKTSGADVYIKYLKEHEAEFARKNISVYFVSVNPVGHMNGGTETSYRYLSNAGTCEPFNAYLQKNLPSYVKYIDTYSELVKKGYETSDGLHYKKSTYLDIYNAIQDTISLDSVGISRITCESCNVFDYTYYVGNNADAAKECGTDGSTSSIEHAFRYFVTNGLKKGDQASAYFNINDYMELNSDAAAKNGNDALS
;
A
#
# COMPACT_ATOMS: atom_id res chain seq x y z
N MET A 1 5.86 -19.66 -7.96
CA MET A 1 7.28 -19.26 -7.90
C MET A 1 7.35 -17.79 -7.46
N PRO A 2 7.51 -17.50 -6.15
CA PRO A 2 7.17 -16.19 -5.55
C PRO A 2 8.35 -15.19 -5.50
N VAL A 3 9.53 -15.58 -5.97
CA VAL A 3 10.74 -14.74 -5.89
C VAL A 3 10.64 -13.49 -6.79
N LEU A 4 9.71 -13.43 -7.76
CA LEU A 4 9.67 -12.35 -8.74
C LEU A 4 8.89 -11.08 -8.33
N SER A 5 7.95 -11.12 -7.38
CA SER A 5 7.10 -9.96 -7.03
C SER A 5 7.81 -8.99 -6.09
N CYS A 6 8.45 -9.49 -5.03
CA CYS A 6 9.32 -8.70 -4.15
C CYS A 6 10.53 -8.13 -4.92
N PHE A 7 11.07 -8.89 -5.88
CA PHE A 7 12.07 -8.41 -6.82
C PHE A 7 11.59 -7.25 -7.70
N LYS A 8 10.29 -7.07 -7.98
CA LYS A 8 9.79 -5.96 -8.81
C LYS A 8 9.69 -4.65 -8.03
N TYR A 9 9.32 -4.70 -6.76
CA TYR A 9 9.25 -3.53 -5.89
C TYR A 9 10.65 -3.05 -5.49
N VAL A 10 11.52 -3.98 -5.11
CA VAL A 10 12.96 -3.71 -4.93
C VAL A 10 13.60 -3.31 -6.27
N LYS A 11 13.23 -3.90 -7.43
CA LYS A 11 13.71 -3.43 -8.77
C LYS A 11 13.33 -2.00 -9.10
N ARG A 12 12.19 -1.50 -8.62
CA ARG A 12 11.74 -0.13 -8.89
C ARG A 12 12.55 0.89 -8.07
N ILE A 13 12.99 0.51 -6.88
CA ILE A 13 13.97 1.25 -6.05
C ILE A 13 15.41 1.07 -6.61
N LEU A 14 15.78 -0.12 -7.06
CA LEU A 14 17.08 -0.46 -7.67
C LEU A 14 17.31 0.18 -9.05
N ARG A 15 16.26 0.54 -9.80
CA ARG A 15 16.40 1.16 -11.14
C ARG A 15 16.98 2.58 -11.10
N CYS A 16 16.98 3.23 -9.94
CA CYS A 16 17.49 4.59 -9.78
C CYS A 16 18.83 4.68 -9.04
N CYS A 17 19.40 3.56 -8.57
CA CYS A 17 20.61 3.56 -7.74
C CYS A 17 21.53 2.41 -8.14
N ALA A 18 22.77 2.74 -8.48
CA ALA A 18 23.81 1.80 -8.89
C ALA A 18 23.85 0.52 -8.04
N ALA A 19 23.89 -0.62 -8.73
CA ALA A 19 23.46 -1.94 -8.30
C ALA A 19 24.32 -2.63 -7.23
N GLY A 20 25.32 -1.97 -6.65
CA GLY A 20 26.28 -2.62 -5.75
C GLY A 20 25.89 -2.60 -4.27
N VAL A 21 25.32 -1.52 -3.74
CA VAL A 21 25.36 -1.25 -2.28
C VAL A 21 24.15 -1.80 -1.52
N LEU A 22 23.07 -2.18 -2.21
CA LEU A 22 21.80 -2.54 -1.57
C LEU A 22 21.74 -4.01 -1.08
N LEU A 23 22.66 -4.87 -1.50
CA LEU A 23 22.59 -6.31 -1.20
C LEU A 23 22.97 -6.63 0.25
N ALA A 24 23.87 -5.83 0.84
CA ALA A 24 24.34 -6.03 2.21
C ALA A 24 23.27 -5.67 3.27
N VAL A 25 22.52 -4.58 3.09
CA VAL A 25 21.42 -4.23 4.01
C VAL A 25 20.31 -5.26 3.95
N VAL A 26 19.97 -5.76 2.75
CA VAL A 26 19.00 -6.85 2.60
C VAL A 26 19.47 -8.11 3.36
N PHE A 27 20.76 -8.44 3.36
CA PHE A 27 21.28 -9.60 4.10
C PHE A 27 21.30 -9.43 5.62
N VAL A 28 21.62 -8.24 6.15
CA VAL A 28 21.55 -7.93 7.60
C VAL A 28 20.12 -8.06 8.11
N PHE A 29 19.15 -7.59 7.33
CA PHE A 29 17.73 -7.78 7.65
C PHE A 29 17.34 -9.26 7.55
N LEU A 30 17.82 -10.01 6.55
CA LEU A 30 17.40 -11.40 6.35
C LEU A 30 17.83 -12.39 7.45
N THR A 31 18.95 -12.16 8.16
CA THR A 31 19.44 -13.14 9.16
C THR A 31 18.83 -12.96 10.56
N CYS A 32 18.14 -11.85 10.82
CA CYS A 32 17.45 -11.58 12.09
C CYS A 32 15.92 -11.53 11.95
N LEU A 33 15.37 -11.78 10.76
CA LEU A 33 13.92 -11.81 10.57
C LEU A 33 13.34 -13.13 11.10
N PRO A 34 12.26 -13.09 11.91
CA PRO A 34 11.47 -14.28 12.19
C PRO A 34 11.04 -14.90 10.87
N ALA A 35 11.02 -16.24 10.80
CA ALA A 35 10.63 -17.01 9.62
C ALA A 35 9.47 -16.34 8.89
N TRP A 36 9.78 -15.76 7.72
CA TRP A 36 8.86 -14.92 6.95
C TRP A 36 7.57 -15.71 6.73
N GLY A 37 6.45 -15.25 7.29
CA GLY A 37 5.15 -15.79 6.96
C GLY A 37 4.95 -15.68 5.44
N ALA A 38 4.45 -16.74 4.80
CA ALA A 38 4.16 -16.71 3.37
C ALA A 38 3.27 -15.50 3.03
N GLU A 39 3.61 -14.76 1.97
CA GLU A 39 2.84 -13.62 1.48
C GLU A 39 1.36 -14.01 1.36
N LYS A 40 0.49 -13.25 2.02
CA LYS A 40 -0.96 -13.48 1.98
C LYS A 40 -1.47 -13.10 0.59
N GLU A 41 -2.23 -13.99 -0.03
CA GLU A 41 -2.90 -13.67 -1.29
C GLU A 41 -4.01 -12.62 -1.06
N ASN A 42 -4.10 -11.67 -1.98
CA ASN A 42 -5.08 -10.60 -1.96
C ASN A 42 -6.41 -11.05 -2.58
N VAL A 43 -7.52 -10.82 -1.86
CA VAL A 43 -8.90 -11.01 -2.32
C VAL A 43 -9.57 -9.64 -2.39
N TYR A 44 -9.76 -9.13 -3.60
CA TYR A 44 -10.41 -7.85 -3.87
C TYR A 44 -11.92 -8.03 -4.03
N VAL A 45 -12.70 -7.21 -3.33
CA VAL A 45 -14.15 -7.07 -3.55
C VAL A 45 -14.48 -5.65 -3.91
N GLY A 46 -15.22 -5.44 -5.00
CA GLY A 46 -15.55 -4.08 -5.38
C GLY A 46 -16.57 -3.86 -6.50
N ASP A 47 -16.79 -2.59 -6.81
CA ASP A 47 -17.72 -2.11 -7.82
C ASP A 47 -17.04 -1.88 -9.19
N SER A 48 -17.62 -1.03 -10.05
CA SER A 48 -17.08 -0.73 -11.38
C SER A 48 -15.66 -0.13 -11.34
N ARG A 49 -15.28 0.57 -10.26
CA ARG A 49 -13.91 1.08 -10.13
C ARG A 49 -12.92 -0.05 -9.88
N THR A 50 -13.34 -1.13 -9.22
CA THR A 50 -12.50 -2.32 -9.03
C THR A 50 -12.37 -3.11 -10.33
N VAL A 51 -13.44 -3.21 -11.12
CA VAL A 51 -13.37 -3.75 -12.49
C VAL A 51 -12.37 -2.96 -13.34
N GLY A 52 -12.44 -1.63 -13.31
CA GLY A 52 -11.49 -0.76 -14.01
C GLY A 52 -10.05 -0.93 -13.53
N MET A 53 -9.85 -1.10 -12.22
CA MET A 53 -8.53 -1.36 -11.63
C MET A 53 -7.96 -2.72 -12.07
N HIS A 54 -8.75 -3.78 -12.01
CA HIS A 54 -8.38 -5.10 -12.54
C HIS A 54 -7.92 -4.97 -14.00
N SER A 55 -8.73 -4.32 -14.83
CA SER A 55 -8.42 -4.16 -16.25
C SER A 55 -7.14 -3.36 -16.51
N ALA A 56 -6.88 -2.34 -15.70
CA ALA A 56 -5.63 -1.57 -15.79
C ALA A 56 -4.40 -2.43 -15.49
N VAL A 57 -4.49 -3.32 -14.50
CA VAL A 57 -3.39 -4.18 -14.04
C VAL A 57 -3.15 -5.35 -14.99
N THR A 58 -4.21 -5.95 -15.53
CA THR A 58 -4.14 -7.26 -16.22
C THR A 58 -4.29 -7.13 -17.73
N GLY A 59 -4.89 -6.04 -18.20
CA GLY A 59 -5.26 -5.86 -19.61
C GLY A 59 -6.53 -6.60 -20.02
N LEU A 60 -7.23 -7.24 -19.09
CA LEU A 60 -8.47 -7.99 -19.35
C LEU A 60 -9.69 -7.22 -18.83
N TRP A 61 -10.84 -7.34 -19.48
CA TRP A 61 -12.07 -6.67 -19.05
C TRP A 61 -13.18 -7.69 -18.83
N PHE A 62 -13.85 -7.60 -17.68
CA PHE A 62 -15.04 -8.37 -17.35
C PHE A 62 -16.02 -7.50 -16.55
N ASP A 63 -17.26 -7.38 -17.01
CA ASP A 63 -18.28 -6.58 -16.29
C ASP A 63 -18.71 -7.21 -14.96
N ASP A 64 -18.54 -8.53 -14.82
CA ASP A 64 -18.85 -9.33 -13.65
C ASP A 64 -17.74 -10.39 -13.53
N MET A 65 -16.95 -10.29 -12.47
CA MET A 65 -15.80 -11.17 -12.25
C MET A 65 -15.84 -11.81 -10.88
N ASN A 66 -15.55 -13.10 -10.89
CA ASN A 66 -15.22 -13.91 -9.74
C ASN A 66 -14.10 -14.86 -10.18
N ILE A 67 -12.89 -14.31 -10.26
CA ILE A 67 -11.75 -14.93 -10.94
C ILE A 67 -10.51 -14.90 -10.05
N ARG A 68 -9.63 -15.89 -10.22
CA ARG A 68 -8.34 -15.96 -9.56
C ARG A 68 -7.25 -15.80 -10.61
N GLU A 69 -6.34 -14.87 -10.40
CA GLU A 69 -5.21 -14.56 -11.29
C GLU A 69 -3.91 -14.42 -10.48
N ASP A 70 -2.77 -14.26 -11.16
CA ASP A 70 -1.46 -14.06 -10.53
C ASP A 70 -1.40 -12.80 -9.64
N THR A 71 -2.31 -11.85 -9.86
CA THR A 71 -2.40 -10.58 -9.12
C THR A 71 -3.31 -10.65 -7.90
N GLY A 72 -3.98 -11.80 -7.69
CA GLY A 72 -4.93 -12.06 -6.61
C GLY A 72 -6.27 -12.58 -7.11
N VAL A 73 -7.22 -12.68 -6.19
CA VAL A 73 -8.62 -13.01 -6.46
C VAL A 73 -9.42 -11.73 -6.63
N TRP A 74 -10.23 -11.65 -7.68
CA TRP A 74 -11.04 -10.49 -8.00
C TRP A 74 -12.53 -10.87 -8.03
N VAL A 75 -13.29 -10.28 -7.11
CA VAL A 75 -14.74 -10.41 -6.99
C VAL A 75 -15.36 -9.04 -7.17
N ALA A 76 -15.63 -8.64 -8.41
CA ALA A 76 -16.06 -7.29 -8.72
C ALA A 76 -17.12 -7.25 -9.82
N LYS A 77 -17.98 -6.23 -9.78
CA LYS A 77 -19.03 -6.10 -10.79
C LYS A 77 -19.41 -4.65 -11.04
N CYS A 78 -19.57 -4.30 -12.31
CA CYS A 78 -19.94 -2.96 -12.75
C CYS A 78 -21.31 -2.53 -12.19
N GLY A 79 -21.39 -1.27 -11.74
CA GLY A 79 -22.61 -0.61 -11.28
C GLY A 79 -23.18 -1.17 -9.97
N ARG A 80 -22.36 -1.80 -9.13
CA ARG A 80 -22.82 -2.42 -7.88
C ARG A 80 -22.56 -1.57 -6.65
N ALA A 81 -23.48 -1.70 -5.71
CA ALA A 81 -23.54 -0.95 -4.45
C ALA A 81 -23.62 -1.91 -3.27
N SER A 82 -23.84 -1.37 -2.06
CA SER A 82 -23.92 -2.12 -0.79
C SER A 82 -24.84 -3.35 -0.81
N THR A 83 -26.01 -3.32 -1.45
CA THR A 83 -26.91 -4.49 -1.55
C THR A 83 -26.23 -5.68 -2.23
N TRP A 84 -25.58 -5.45 -3.38
CA TRP A 84 -24.87 -6.51 -4.09
C TRP A 84 -23.66 -7.02 -3.31
N PHE A 85 -22.93 -6.12 -2.62
CA PHE A 85 -21.83 -6.54 -1.75
C PHE A 85 -22.32 -7.54 -0.72
N LYS A 86 -23.40 -7.22 0.00
CA LYS A 86 -23.96 -8.09 1.04
C LYS A 86 -24.45 -9.42 0.48
N GLU A 87 -25.19 -9.39 -0.62
CA GLU A 87 -25.92 -10.56 -1.12
C GLU A 87 -25.06 -11.47 -2.01
N VAL A 88 -24.02 -10.93 -2.66
CA VAL A 88 -23.27 -11.64 -3.70
C VAL A 88 -21.77 -11.47 -3.52
N GLY A 89 -21.26 -10.24 -3.51
CA GLY A 89 -19.82 -9.96 -3.55
C GLY A 89 -19.06 -10.54 -2.35
N ALA A 90 -19.50 -10.20 -1.13
CA ALA A 90 -18.90 -10.72 0.10
C ALA A 90 -19.07 -12.23 0.24
N PRO A 91 -20.27 -12.84 0.01
CA PRO A 91 -20.39 -14.29 -0.02
C PRO A 91 -19.48 -15.01 -1.03
N GLN A 92 -19.23 -14.42 -2.20
CA GLN A 92 -18.31 -14.98 -3.20
C GLN A 92 -16.85 -14.88 -2.74
N ALA A 93 -16.44 -13.72 -2.21
CA ALA A 93 -15.10 -13.55 -1.65
C ALA A 93 -14.83 -14.47 -0.45
N GLN A 94 -15.85 -14.70 0.39
CA GLN A 94 -15.75 -15.60 1.55
C GLN A 94 -15.31 -17.01 1.14
N LYS A 95 -15.68 -17.48 -0.05
CA LYS A 95 -15.27 -18.81 -0.56
C LYS A 95 -13.75 -18.93 -0.66
N TYR A 96 -13.06 -17.84 -1.02
CA TYR A 96 -11.60 -17.78 -1.09
C TYR A 96 -10.97 -17.53 0.29
N LEU A 97 -11.59 -16.68 1.10
CA LEU A 97 -11.13 -16.39 2.47
C LEU A 97 -11.19 -17.62 3.39
N ASN A 98 -12.03 -18.60 3.07
CA ASN A 98 -12.12 -19.88 3.80
C ASN A 98 -10.81 -20.67 3.79
N GLU A 99 -9.92 -20.45 2.82
CA GLU A 99 -8.58 -21.05 2.78
C GLU A 99 -7.66 -20.52 3.88
N GLY A 100 -7.98 -19.37 4.48
CA GLY A 100 -7.16 -18.72 5.51
C GLY A 100 -5.88 -18.09 4.97
N ASN A 101 -5.20 -17.32 5.82
CA ASN A 101 -3.96 -16.62 5.50
C ASN A 101 -4.07 -15.75 4.23
N LYS A 102 -5.09 -14.89 4.17
CA LYS A 102 -5.38 -13.99 3.03
C LYS A 102 -5.50 -12.54 3.47
N ASN A 103 -5.46 -11.64 2.52
CA ASN A 103 -5.90 -10.26 2.69
C ASN A 103 -7.28 -10.10 2.06
N LEU A 104 -8.21 -9.47 2.77
CA LEU A 104 -9.47 -8.99 2.19
C LEU A 104 -9.33 -7.48 1.93
N ILE A 105 -9.52 -7.06 0.67
CA ILE A 105 -9.45 -5.67 0.25
C ILE A 105 -10.82 -5.25 -0.26
N ILE A 106 -11.48 -4.34 0.46
CA ILE A 106 -12.81 -3.84 0.09
C ILE A 106 -12.65 -2.49 -0.63
N LEU A 107 -13.11 -2.44 -1.87
CA LEU A 107 -13.11 -1.31 -2.80
C LEU A 107 -14.54 -1.05 -3.28
N MET A 108 -15.41 -0.77 -2.32
CA MET A 108 -16.83 -0.52 -2.53
C MET A 108 -17.19 0.90 -2.12
N GLY A 109 -18.30 1.38 -2.65
CA GLY A 109 -19.00 2.55 -2.13
C GLY A 109 -19.12 3.69 -3.12
N CYS A 110 -18.54 3.59 -4.33
CA CYS A 110 -18.64 4.69 -5.30
C CYS A 110 -20.09 4.95 -5.76
N ASN A 111 -20.92 3.91 -5.68
CA ASN A 111 -22.35 3.96 -5.98
C ASN A 111 -23.22 4.25 -4.74
N ASP A 112 -22.61 4.35 -3.56
CA ASP A 112 -23.28 4.54 -2.26
C ASP A 112 -23.03 5.92 -1.66
N MET A 113 -21.96 6.63 -2.07
CA MET A 113 -21.54 7.93 -1.52
C MET A 113 -22.62 9.01 -1.33
N PRO A 114 -23.72 9.09 -2.11
CA PRO A 114 -24.80 10.04 -1.82
C PRO A 114 -25.49 9.82 -0.48
N LYS A 115 -25.36 8.64 0.15
CA LYS A 115 -25.99 8.28 1.43
C LYS A 115 -25.08 7.38 2.25
N THR A 116 -24.73 7.78 3.47
CA THR A 116 -23.87 6.98 4.36
C THR A 116 -24.48 5.64 4.76
N SER A 117 -25.79 5.42 4.58
CA SER A 117 -26.46 4.14 4.84
C SER A 117 -25.86 2.95 4.07
N GLY A 118 -25.22 3.19 2.92
CA GLY A 118 -24.48 2.13 2.22
C GLY A 118 -23.22 1.70 2.98
N ALA A 119 -22.54 2.62 3.68
CA ALA A 119 -21.38 2.31 4.51
C ALA A 119 -21.74 1.39 5.69
N ASP A 120 -22.93 1.56 6.27
CA ASP A 120 -23.43 0.72 7.37
C ASP A 120 -23.47 -0.76 7.00
N VAL A 121 -23.76 -1.08 5.73
CA VAL A 121 -23.78 -2.47 5.24
C VAL A 121 -22.39 -3.08 5.31
N TYR A 122 -21.35 -2.36 4.90
CA TYR A 122 -19.98 -2.86 4.96
C TYR A 122 -19.49 -2.97 6.40
N ILE A 123 -19.74 -1.94 7.22
CA ILE A 123 -19.37 -1.92 8.64
C ILE A 123 -20.04 -3.07 9.39
N LYS A 124 -21.32 -3.33 9.12
CA LYS A 124 -22.06 -4.44 9.72
C LYS A 124 -21.45 -5.78 9.34
N TYR A 125 -21.19 -6.00 8.05
CA TYR A 125 -20.53 -7.23 7.57
C TYR A 125 -19.19 -7.46 8.30
N LEU A 126 -18.35 -6.43 8.40
CA LEU A 126 -17.07 -6.51 9.09
C LEU A 126 -17.23 -6.86 10.58
N LYS A 127 -18.19 -6.25 11.29
CA LYS A 127 -18.46 -6.59 12.70
C LYS A 127 -18.94 -8.03 12.86
N GLU A 128 -19.80 -8.52 11.98
CA GLU A 128 -20.35 -9.87 12.04
C GLU A 128 -19.29 -10.97 11.77
N HIS A 129 -18.21 -10.64 11.04
CA HIS A 129 -17.19 -11.62 10.62
C HIS A 129 -15.84 -11.49 11.35
N GLU A 130 -15.71 -10.58 12.33
CA GLU A 130 -14.45 -10.32 13.06
C GLU A 130 -13.81 -11.60 13.63
N ALA A 131 -14.58 -12.40 14.38
CA ALA A 131 -14.08 -13.63 14.97
C ALA A 131 -13.67 -14.69 13.92
N GLU A 132 -14.31 -14.69 12.75
CA GLU A 132 -13.92 -15.56 11.65
C GLU A 132 -12.61 -15.10 11.02
N PHE A 133 -12.48 -13.81 10.72
CA PHE A 133 -11.28 -13.24 10.12
C PHE A 133 -10.05 -13.42 11.02
N ALA A 134 -10.20 -13.17 12.32
CA ALA A 134 -9.12 -13.40 13.29
C ALA A 134 -8.66 -14.88 13.29
N ARG A 135 -9.62 -15.82 13.42
CA ARG A 135 -9.33 -17.27 13.43
C ARG A 135 -8.69 -17.78 12.15
N LYS A 136 -9.02 -17.18 11.01
CA LYS A 136 -8.49 -17.56 9.69
C LYS A 136 -7.25 -16.77 9.27
N ASN A 137 -6.70 -15.94 10.16
CA ASN A 137 -5.57 -15.06 9.86
C ASN A 137 -5.83 -14.19 8.61
N ILE A 138 -7.01 -13.58 8.53
CA ILE A 138 -7.39 -12.66 7.46
C ILE A 138 -7.05 -11.24 7.89
N SER A 139 -6.16 -10.58 7.15
CA SER A 139 -5.96 -9.14 7.30
C SER A 139 -7.01 -8.40 6.47
N VAL A 140 -7.66 -7.39 7.04
CA VAL A 140 -8.79 -6.72 6.38
C VAL A 140 -8.47 -5.25 6.14
N TYR A 141 -8.63 -4.84 4.89
CA TYR A 141 -8.36 -3.49 4.43
C TYR A 141 -9.63 -2.90 3.81
N PHE A 142 -9.95 -1.67 4.18
CA PHE A 142 -10.99 -0.89 3.53
C PHE A 142 -10.34 0.29 2.80
N VAL A 143 -10.48 0.33 1.48
CA VAL A 143 -9.88 1.39 0.66
C VAL A 143 -10.87 2.55 0.57
N SER A 144 -10.36 3.78 0.69
CA SER A 144 -11.15 4.99 0.53
C SER A 144 -11.98 4.98 -0.76
N VAL A 145 -13.17 5.56 -0.72
CA VAL A 145 -13.86 5.90 -1.96
C VAL A 145 -13.15 7.11 -2.58
N ASN A 146 -12.63 6.92 -3.77
CA ASN A 146 -11.70 7.87 -4.39
C ASN A 146 -12.39 9.07 -5.07
N PRO A 147 -11.65 10.17 -5.32
CA PRO A 147 -12.22 11.41 -5.81
C PRO A 147 -13.01 11.26 -7.11
N VAL A 148 -14.03 12.07 -7.29
CA VAL A 148 -14.74 12.25 -8.56
C VAL A 148 -14.18 13.44 -9.31
N GLY A 149 -14.08 13.32 -10.63
CA GLY A 149 -13.62 14.39 -11.51
C GLY A 149 -14.74 15.38 -11.80
N HIS A 150 -14.41 16.67 -11.84
CA HIS A 150 -15.26 17.68 -12.44
C HIS A 150 -14.84 17.86 -13.90
N MET A 151 -15.75 17.60 -14.85
CA MET A 151 -15.47 17.90 -16.24
C MET A 151 -15.46 19.42 -16.44
N ASN A 152 -14.31 19.99 -16.77
CA ASN A 152 -14.22 21.35 -17.28
C ASN A 152 -14.76 21.38 -18.73
N GLY A 153 -16.02 21.81 -18.89
CA GLY A 153 -16.57 22.23 -20.19
C GLY A 153 -17.23 21.17 -21.08
N GLY A 154 -17.73 20.05 -20.54
CA GLY A 154 -18.44 19.02 -21.31
C GLY A 154 -19.82 18.67 -20.73
N THR A 155 -20.79 18.42 -21.62
CA THR A 155 -22.23 18.17 -21.38
C THR A 155 -22.55 17.21 -20.23
N GLU A 156 -23.69 17.42 -19.57
CA GLU A 156 -24.21 16.65 -18.43
C GLU A 156 -23.77 15.18 -18.42
N THR A 157 -22.86 14.83 -17.50
CA THR A 157 -22.54 13.42 -17.23
C THR A 157 -23.58 12.86 -16.26
N SER A 158 -23.78 11.54 -16.33
CA SER A 158 -24.63 10.75 -15.42
C SER A 158 -24.26 10.87 -13.94
N TYR A 159 -23.17 11.57 -13.59
CA TYR A 159 -22.60 11.63 -12.23
C TYR A 159 -22.52 13.05 -11.64
N ARG A 160 -23.19 14.05 -12.23
CA ARG A 160 -23.18 15.45 -11.75
C ARG A 160 -23.65 15.66 -10.30
N TYR A 161 -24.36 14.70 -9.73
CA TYR A 161 -24.82 14.73 -8.34
C TYR A 161 -23.72 14.30 -7.34
N LEU A 162 -22.62 13.74 -7.85
CA LEU A 162 -21.44 13.40 -7.04
C LEU A 162 -20.50 14.59 -6.98
N SER A 163 -19.89 14.76 -5.82
CA SER A 163 -18.81 15.72 -5.60
C SER A 163 -17.88 15.23 -4.49
N ASN A 164 -16.64 15.71 -4.54
CA ASN A 164 -15.63 15.38 -3.53
C ASN A 164 -16.10 15.82 -2.13
N ALA A 165 -16.38 17.11 -1.95
CA ALA A 165 -16.80 17.67 -0.67
C ALA A 165 -18.22 17.23 -0.24
N GLY A 166 -19.16 17.05 -1.18
CA GLY A 166 -20.55 16.75 -0.86
C GLY A 166 -20.88 15.27 -0.69
N THR A 167 -20.09 14.37 -1.29
CA THR A 167 -20.38 12.93 -1.28
C THR A 167 -19.19 12.06 -0.89
N CYS A 168 -18.01 12.25 -1.49
CA CYS A 168 -16.85 11.38 -1.21
C CYS A 168 -16.31 11.56 0.21
N GLU A 169 -16.00 12.80 0.60
CA GLU A 169 -15.38 13.12 1.88
C GLU A 169 -16.28 12.76 3.08
N PRO A 170 -17.59 13.10 3.09
CA PRO A 170 -18.48 12.69 4.19
C PRO A 170 -18.61 11.16 4.30
N PHE A 171 -18.66 10.45 3.17
CA PHE A 171 -18.75 8.99 3.17
C PHE A 171 -17.47 8.34 3.72
N ASN A 172 -16.30 8.83 3.30
CA ASN A 172 -15.00 8.38 3.81
C ASN A 172 -14.82 8.70 5.29
N ALA A 173 -15.19 9.91 5.74
CA ALA A 173 -15.16 10.29 7.15
C ALA A 173 -16.07 9.39 8.00
N TYR A 174 -17.24 9.03 7.48
CA TYR A 174 -18.15 8.11 8.14
C TYR A 174 -17.55 6.70 8.27
N LEU A 175 -16.92 6.18 7.21
CA LEU A 175 -16.22 4.90 7.25
C LEU A 175 -15.09 4.91 8.29
N GLN A 176 -14.16 5.87 8.19
CA GLN A 176 -13.02 5.95 9.11
C GLN A 176 -13.44 6.01 10.59
N LYS A 177 -14.55 6.70 10.88
CA LYS A 177 -15.08 6.81 12.25
C LYS A 177 -15.69 5.50 12.77
N ASN A 178 -16.30 4.70 11.90
CA ASN A 178 -17.20 3.60 12.31
C ASN A 178 -16.69 2.20 11.95
N LEU A 179 -15.63 2.09 11.16
CA LEU A 179 -14.98 0.80 10.87
C LEU A 179 -14.46 0.15 12.17
N PRO A 180 -14.56 -1.18 12.30
CA PRO A 180 -13.94 -1.91 13.41
C PRO A 180 -12.44 -1.64 13.49
N SER A 181 -11.88 -1.60 14.70
CA SER A 181 -10.47 -1.25 14.93
C SER A 181 -9.47 -2.21 14.28
N TYR A 182 -9.85 -3.46 14.02
CA TYR A 182 -8.99 -4.44 13.33
C TYR A 182 -8.91 -4.21 11.81
N VAL A 183 -9.78 -3.36 11.26
CA VAL A 183 -9.82 -3.04 9.83
C VAL A 183 -8.89 -1.88 9.55
N LYS A 184 -7.91 -2.09 8.65
CA LYS A 184 -6.98 -1.04 8.25
C LYS A 184 -7.57 -0.22 7.11
N TYR A 185 -7.75 1.08 7.33
CA TYR A 185 -8.20 1.99 6.28
C TYR A 185 -7.02 2.42 5.40
N ILE A 186 -7.16 2.31 4.07
CA ILE A 186 -6.16 2.76 3.09
C ILE A 186 -6.68 4.03 2.41
N ASP A 187 -6.08 5.17 2.75
CA ASP A 187 -6.49 6.49 2.24
C ASP A 187 -5.87 6.82 0.87
N THR A 188 -6.31 6.10 -0.16
CA THR A 188 -5.93 6.43 -1.54
C THR A 188 -6.58 7.72 -2.05
N TYR A 189 -7.60 8.24 -1.36
CA TYR A 189 -8.26 9.49 -1.72
C TYR A 189 -7.31 10.66 -1.57
N SER A 190 -6.71 10.81 -0.38
CA SER A 190 -5.75 11.89 -0.12
C SER A 190 -4.51 11.78 -1.00
N GLU A 191 -4.05 10.56 -1.28
CA GLU A 191 -2.93 10.33 -2.20
C GLU A 191 -3.23 10.82 -3.62
N LEU A 192 -4.41 10.52 -4.15
CA LEU A 192 -4.83 10.99 -5.46
C LEU A 192 -5.04 12.50 -5.51
N VAL A 193 -5.63 13.10 -4.48
CA VAL A 193 -5.75 14.57 -4.39
C VAL A 193 -4.37 15.23 -4.42
N LYS A 194 -3.40 14.68 -3.69
CA LYS A 194 -2.02 15.18 -3.66
C LYS A 194 -1.28 14.99 -4.98
N LYS A 195 -1.42 13.82 -5.60
CA LYS A 195 -0.69 13.43 -6.83
C LYS A 195 -1.30 14.02 -8.10
N GLY A 196 -2.61 14.24 -8.10
CA GLY A 196 -3.41 14.44 -9.30
C GLY A 196 -3.97 13.13 -9.83
N TYR A 197 -5.13 13.21 -10.48
CA TYR A 197 -5.85 12.06 -11.05
C TYR A 197 -6.65 12.47 -12.28
N GLU A 198 -6.97 11.49 -13.14
CA GLU A 198 -7.77 11.70 -14.35
C GLU A 198 -8.95 10.74 -14.40
N THR A 199 -10.08 11.23 -14.90
CA THR A 199 -11.29 10.44 -15.14
C THR A 199 -11.67 10.43 -16.61
N SER A 200 -12.33 9.36 -17.06
CA SER A 200 -12.90 9.26 -18.40
C SER A 200 -14.28 9.91 -18.48
N ASP A 201 -15.09 9.77 -17.43
CA ASP A 201 -16.50 10.20 -17.40
C ASP A 201 -16.87 10.98 -16.12
N GLY A 202 -15.88 11.40 -15.33
CA GLY A 202 -16.07 12.00 -14.01
C GLY A 202 -16.13 11.00 -12.85
N LEU A 203 -16.39 9.70 -13.10
CA LEU A 203 -16.43 8.67 -12.05
C LEU A 203 -15.33 7.61 -12.22
N HIS A 204 -15.15 7.09 -13.44
CA HIS A 204 -14.20 6.04 -13.78
C HIS A 204 -12.88 6.63 -14.22
N TYR A 205 -11.77 6.02 -13.77
CA TYR A 205 -10.45 6.59 -13.92
C TYR A 205 -9.80 6.26 -15.26
N LYS A 206 -8.78 7.03 -15.64
CA LYS A 206 -7.83 6.59 -16.68
C LYS A 206 -6.94 5.47 -16.13
N LYS A 207 -6.35 4.69 -17.03
CA LYS A 207 -5.48 3.56 -16.69
C LYS A 207 -4.35 3.93 -15.73
N SER A 208 -3.71 5.10 -15.92
CA SER A 208 -2.63 5.60 -15.04
C SER A 208 -3.10 5.76 -13.60
N THR A 209 -4.23 6.43 -13.39
CA THR A 209 -4.82 6.63 -12.07
C THR A 209 -5.24 5.30 -11.41
N TYR A 210 -5.78 4.34 -12.17
CA TYR A 210 -6.04 2.99 -11.63
C TYR A 210 -4.76 2.28 -11.16
N LEU A 211 -3.67 2.39 -11.93
CA LEU A 211 -2.38 1.82 -11.53
C LEU A 211 -1.81 2.50 -10.28
N ASP A 212 -2.05 3.80 -10.11
CA ASP A 212 -1.64 4.52 -8.91
C ASP A 212 -2.39 4.03 -7.67
N ILE A 213 -3.71 3.87 -7.75
CA ILE A 213 -4.54 3.28 -6.68
C ILE A 213 -4.04 1.88 -6.33
N TYR A 214 -3.85 1.03 -7.36
CA TYR A 214 -3.39 -0.34 -7.15
C TYR A 214 -2.04 -0.38 -6.43
N ASN A 215 -1.06 0.41 -6.87
CA ASN A 215 0.27 0.46 -6.25
C ASN A 215 0.17 0.92 -4.79
N ALA A 216 -0.59 1.98 -4.50
CA ALA A 216 -0.78 2.46 -3.12
C ALA A 216 -1.32 1.38 -2.17
N ILE A 217 -2.27 0.57 -2.66
CA ILE A 217 -2.81 -0.58 -1.92
C ILE A 217 -1.73 -1.63 -1.70
N GLN A 218 -1.01 -2.02 -2.76
CA GLN A 218 0.05 -3.04 -2.65
C GLN A 218 1.16 -2.59 -1.71
N ASP A 219 1.56 -1.32 -1.76
CA ASP A 219 2.61 -0.74 -0.92
C ASP A 219 2.18 -0.78 0.55
N THR A 220 0.93 -0.40 0.83
CA THR A 220 0.37 -0.43 2.18
C THR A 220 0.28 -1.85 2.75
N ILE A 221 -0.17 -2.82 1.94
CA ILE A 221 -0.25 -4.23 2.34
C ILE A 221 1.15 -4.81 2.55
N SER A 222 2.09 -4.50 1.65
CA SER A 222 3.47 -4.96 1.74
C SER A 222 4.11 -4.48 3.03
N LEU A 223 3.97 -3.19 3.38
CA LEU A 223 4.47 -2.63 4.64
C LEU A 223 3.82 -3.29 5.87
N ASP A 224 2.52 -3.55 5.82
CA ASP A 224 1.81 -4.23 6.90
C ASP A 224 2.33 -5.67 7.13
N SER A 225 2.60 -6.40 6.04
CA SER A 225 3.03 -7.80 6.08
C SER A 225 4.38 -8.03 6.75
N VAL A 226 5.25 -7.03 6.75
CA VAL A 226 6.56 -7.06 7.42
C VAL A 226 6.51 -6.47 8.83
N GLY A 227 5.30 -6.23 9.38
CA GLY A 227 5.11 -5.62 10.70
C GLY A 227 5.56 -4.15 10.75
N ILE A 228 5.73 -3.55 9.58
CA ILE A 228 6.17 -2.18 9.43
C ILE A 228 4.92 -1.31 9.33
N SER A 229 4.32 -1.00 10.49
CA SER A 229 3.46 0.17 10.58
C SER A 229 4.36 1.38 10.34
N ARG A 230 4.34 1.96 9.13
CA ARG A 230 4.92 3.27 8.77
C ARG A 230 6.25 3.54 9.49
N ILE A 231 7.39 3.15 8.89
CA ILE A 231 8.76 3.35 9.44
C ILE A 231 8.97 4.81 9.83
N THR A 232 8.57 5.19 11.02
CA THR A 232 9.38 5.97 11.92
C THR A 232 10.24 4.92 12.62
N CYS A 233 11.41 4.63 12.05
CA CYS A 233 12.39 3.81 12.75
C CYS A 233 12.92 4.65 13.93
N GLU A 234 12.20 4.57 15.05
CA GLU A 234 12.69 4.94 16.37
C GLU A 234 13.18 3.69 17.13
N SER A 235 13.04 2.49 16.55
CA SER A 235 13.31 1.22 17.25
C SER A 235 14.08 0.16 16.46
N CYS A 236 14.47 0.41 15.21
CA CYS A 236 15.44 -0.44 14.53
C CYS A 236 16.84 0.06 14.89
N ASN A 237 17.64 -0.76 15.59
CA ASN A 237 19.00 -0.39 16.03
C ASN A 237 19.94 0.04 14.89
N VAL A 238 19.52 -0.10 13.62
CA VAL A 238 20.24 0.22 12.39
C VAL A 238 20.13 1.70 11.98
N PHE A 239 19.00 2.36 12.27
CA PHE A 239 18.76 3.74 11.86
C PHE A 239 18.01 4.50 12.95
N ASP A 240 18.59 5.55 13.49
CA ASP A 240 17.95 6.47 14.42
C ASP A 240 17.97 7.83 13.73
N TYR A 241 16.80 8.40 13.47
CA TYR A 241 16.72 9.68 12.77
C TYR A 241 17.51 10.78 13.50
N THR A 242 17.35 10.89 14.82
CA THR A 242 17.99 11.94 15.63
C THR A 242 19.50 11.77 15.62
N TYR A 243 19.97 10.53 15.76
CA TYR A 243 21.38 10.20 15.64
C TYR A 243 21.92 10.49 14.24
N TYR A 244 21.21 10.04 13.20
CA TYR A 244 21.68 10.12 11.82
C TYR A 244 21.84 11.56 11.36
N VAL A 245 20.83 12.41 11.54
CA VAL A 245 20.94 13.83 11.17
C VAL A 245 21.84 14.61 12.14
N GLY A 246 21.98 14.16 13.40
CA GLY A 246 22.91 14.75 14.35
C GLY A 246 24.39 14.49 14.02
N ASN A 247 24.68 13.35 13.41
CA ASN A 247 26.04 12.88 13.16
C ASN A 247 26.48 13.02 11.69
N ASN A 248 25.55 13.26 10.76
CA ASN A 248 25.82 13.38 9.33
C ASN A 248 25.28 14.73 8.81
N ALA A 249 26.15 15.74 8.74
CA ALA A 249 25.78 17.13 8.49
C ALA A 249 25.14 17.38 7.11
N ASP A 250 25.51 16.58 6.11
CA ASP A 250 24.92 16.62 4.78
C ASP A 250 23.50 16.04 4.77
N ALA A 251 23.27 14.94 5.51
CA ALA A 251 21.94 14.38 5.71
C ALA A 251 21.03 15.38 6.45
N ALA A 252 21.55 16.06 7.48
CA ALA A 252 20.83 17.11 8.19
C ALA A 252 20.39 18.26 7.25
N LYS A 253 21.29 18.66 6.35
CA LYS A 253 21.03 19.72 5.38
C LYS A 253 20.01 19.32 4.32
N GLU A 254 20.08 18.09 3.82
CA GLU A 254 19.21 17.60 2.75
C GLU A 254 17.82 17.19 3.27
N CYS A 255 17.77 16.57 4.45
CA CYS A 255 16.57 15.92 4.98
C CYS A 255 15.82 16.75 6.02
N GLY A 256 16.49 17.77 6.59
CA GLY A 256 15.96 18.56 7.70
C GLY A 256 16.14 17.89 9.06
N THR A 257 15.99 18.67 10.13
CA THR A 257 16.16 18.24 11.53
C THR A 257 14.90 18.46 12.37
N ASP A 258 13.75 18.72 11.74
CA ASP A 258 12.51 19.13 12.42
C ASP A 258 11.77 17.97 13.13
N GLY A 259 12.17 16.72 12.88
CA GLY A 259 11.55 15.54 13.49
C GLY A 259 10.17 15.22 12.93
N SER A 260 9.74 15.89 11.85
CA SER A 260 8.49 15.58 11.19
C SER A 260 8.56 14.21 10.52
N THR A 261 7.41 13.55 10.36
CA THR A 261 7.34 12.26 9.64
C THR A 261 7.93 12.34 8.23
N SER A 262 7.77 13.47 7.55
CA SER A 262 8.37 13.68 6.22
C SER A 262 9.89 13.76 6.26
N SER A 263 10.48 14.43 7.24
CA SER A 263 11.94 14.49 7.42
C SER A 263 12.52 13.15 7.83
N ILE A 264 11.81 12.38 8.67
CA ILE A 264 12.22 11.02 9.06
C ILE A 264 12.20 10.09 7.83
N GLU A 265 11.11 10.10 7.05
CA GLU A 265 11.00 9.31 5.81
C GLU A 265 12.06 9.72 4.78
N HIS A 266 12.36 11.02 4.66
CA HIS A 266 13.38 11.54 3.75
C HIS A 266 14.79 11.12 4.19
N ALA A 267 15.12 11.27 5.47
CA ALA A 267 16.40 10.88 6.05
C ALA A 267 16.66 9.38 5.89
N PHE A 268 15.66 8.54 6.12
CA PHE A 268 15.79 7.10 5.90
C PHE A 268 16.06 6.78 4.43
N ARG A 269 15.34 7.41 3.49
CA ARG A 269 15.60 7.25 2.06
C ARG A 269 16.98 7.73 1.65
N TYR A 270 17.42 8.87 2.19
CA TYR A 270 18.74 9.44 1.92
C TYR A 270 19.85 8.53 2.45
N PHE A 271 19.71 7.99 3.66
CA PHE A 271 20.62 6.98 4.20
C PHE A 271 20.75 5.76 3.28
N VAL A 272 19.61 5.18 2.87
CA VAL A 272 19.61 3.97 2.03
C VAL A 272 20.23 4.22 0.65
N THR A 273 20.10 5.43 0.10
CA THR A 273 20.53 5.74 -1.27
C THR A 273 21.92 6.37 -1.37
N ASN A 274 22.33 7.14 -0.35
CA ASN A 274 23.57 7.90 -0.30
C ASN A 274 24.42 7.54 0.92
N GLY A 275 23.83 7.57 2.12
CA GLY A 275 24.58 7.40 3.36
C GLY A 275 25.30 6.05 3.49
N LEU A 276 24.65 4.97 3.08
CA LEU A 276 25.30 3.64 3.04
C LEU A 276 26.53 3.59 2.12
N LYS A 277 26.53 4.34 1.02
CA LYS A 277 27.68 4.37 0.09
C LYS A 277 28.86 5.15 0.68
N LYS A 278 28.56 6.15 1.51
CA LYS A 278 29.53 6.97 2.23
C LYS A 278 30.07 6.29 3.49
N GLY A 279 29.41 5.21 3.93
CA GLY A 279 29.69 4.57 5.21
C GLY A 279 29.15 5.37 6.40
N ASP A 280 28.10 6.16 6.20
CA ASP A 280 27.51 6.96 7.27
C ASP A 280 27.04 6.06 8.42
N GLN A 281 27.30 6.50 9.65
CA GLN A 281 26.74 5.87 10.83
C GLN A 281 25.35 6.45 11.11
N ALA A 282 24.33 5.59 11.04
CA ALA A 282 22.95 5.99 11.24
C ALA A 282 22.37 5.68 12.62
N SER A 283 23.13 5.04 13.50
CA SER A 283 22.70 4.74 14.87
C SER A 283 23.89 4.63 15.81
N ALA A 284 23.68 4.94 17.09
CA ALA A 284 24.67 4.71 18.14
C ALA A 284 24.98 3.22 18.35
N TYR A 285 24.06 2.33 17.97
CA TYR A 285 24.09 0.91 18.30
C TYR A 285 24.45 0.01 17.13
N PHE A 286 24.53 0.56 15.91
CA PHE A 286 24.86 -0.19 14.71
C PHE A 286 25.84 0.61 13.86
N ASN A 287 27.03 0.03 13.65
CA ASN A 287 28.04 0.54 12.76
C ASN A 287 28.11 -0.38 11.53
N ILE A 288 27.84 0.18 10.36
CA ILE A 288 27.85 -0.57 9.10
C ILE A 288 29.25 -1.07 8.75
N ASN A 289 30.30 -0.32 9.10
CA ASN A 289 31.68 -0.72 8.79
C ASN A 289 32.07 -1.95 9.62
N ASP A 290 31.80 -1.94 10.93
CA ASP A 290 32.04 -3.09 11.81
C ASP A 290 31.26 -4.33 11.33
N TYR A 291 30.01 -4.14 10.92
CA TYR A 291 29.21 -5.23 10.35
C TYR A 291 29.81 -5.79 9.06
N MET A 292 30.26 -4.93 8.15
CA MET A 292 30.84 -5.33 6.85
C MET A 292 32.20 -6.01 7.02
N GLU A 293 32.99 -5.62 8.03
CA GLU A 293 34.23 -6.31 8.40
C GLU A 293 33.97 -7.73 8.94
N LEU A 294 32.93 -7.89 9.76
CA LEU A 294 32.57 -9.17 10.36
C LEU A 294 31.83 -10.11 9.39
N ASN A 295 31.23 -9.58 8.33
CA ASN A 295 30.46 -10.32 7.33
C ASN A 295 31.10 -10.17 5.94
N SER A 296 32.32 -10.70 5.79
CA SER A 296 33.15 -10.58 4.58
C SER A 296 32.49 -11.13 3.30
N ASP A 297 31.49 -12.02 3.43
CA ASP A 297 30.66 -12.52 2.32
C ASP A 297 29.67 -11.46 1.81
N ALA A 298 29.15 -10.61 2.70
CA ALA A 298 28.40 -9.42 2.34
C ALA A 298 29.31 -8.35 1.71
N ALA A 299 30.57 -8.23 2.16
CA ALA A 299 31.58 -7.35 1.55
C ALA A 299 31.98 -7.79 0.14
N ALA A 300 32.14 -9.11 -0.09
CA ALA A 300 32.50 -9.67 -1.39
C ALA A 300 31.41 -9.52 -2.46
N LYS A 301 30.12 -9.49 -2.08
CA LYS A 301 28.99 -9.23 -3.00
C LYS A 301 28.81 -7.76 -3.38
N ASN A 302 29.44 -6.84 -2.65
CA ASN A 302 29.53 -5.42 -3.00
C ASN A 302 30.73 -5.11 -3.93
N GLY A 303 31.47 -6.12 -4.38
CA GLY A 303 32.71 -5.98 -5.13
C GLY A 303 32.55 -5.26 -6.47
N ASN A 304 32.84 -3.95 -6.51
CA ASN A 304 34.14 -3.44 -6.97
C ASN A 304 34.25 -1.90 -6.96
N ASP A 305 33.27 -1.16 -6.41
CA ASP A 305 33.29 0.33 -6.40
C ASP A 305 33.23 0.92 -4.97
N ALA A 306 33.41 0.11 -3.93
CA ALA A 306 33.29 0.57 -2.54
C ALA A 306 34.62 0.92 -1.85
N LEU A 307 35.78 0.69 -2.50
CA LEU A 307 37.10 1.04 -1.96
C LEU A 307 38.08 1.45 -3.08
N SER A 308 37.77 2.53 -3.79
CA SER A 308 38.76 3.39 -4.46
C SER A 308 38.26 4.81 -4.57
#